data_AF-A0A1V5XCB1-F1
#
_entry.id   AF-A0A1V5XCB1-F1
#
_cell.length_a   1.000
_cell.length_b   1.000
_cell.length_c   1.000
_cell.angle_alpha   90.00
_cell.angle_beta   90.00
_cell.angle_gamma   90.00
#
_symmetry.space_group_name_H-M   'P 1'
#
loop_
_entity.id
_entity.type
_entity.pdbx_description
1 polymer ?
#
loop_
_entity_poly.entity_id
_entity_poly.type
_entity_poly.pdbx_seq_one_letter_code
_entity_poly.pdbx_strand_id
1 'polypeptide(L)'
;MSSHTLFFVTALAAIAVATACSDDDSNSYSSEGPPPATGGFGAGGPDAGVGGSGAWAGSGGHEAGSGGGAAGVAGAAGQGTGATAGMGGTGGGVSGGGGAGLGNPASIGYGARKTIVIDGANTGNEWGDDTLLLRDPAGDDARFLGTNWCAHEPPWDYAALHAAWDDQFLYIGIQYVNITDVVDPANLGGSESSQIHQMDLVQFVAFDTAAGSGYSVGGDMWGKDHAFVGPDKPEYQFYFHSNFSQEGTYWGAWDGSALVPLTDGVKEPRLKGMAGEFFVGNTLPGVDPQADDTNPGAYGMPSINYLTAGHDTKYDTFFELQIPLSLLNISADRLDQGTIGVFAANGDGSAVDSIPNDPATSSTPGVSQSNSPLEWDATVDDDLYTSPFAWIGTP
;
A
#
# COMPACT_ATOMS: atom_id res chain seq x y z
N MET A 1 -47.77 -35.14 -45.30
CA MET A 1 -46.44 -35.71 -45.61
C MET A 1 -45.52 -34.52 -45.84
N SER A 2 -45.10 -33.82 -44.79
CA SER A 2 -43.89 -34.05 -43.99
C SER A 2 -42.61 -34.12 -44.84
N SER A 3 -41.82 -33.06 -44.80
CA SER A 3 -40.41 -33.17 -44.41
C SER A 3 -39.87 -31.79 -44.05
N HIS A 4 -39.45 -31.66 -42.79
CA HIS A 4 -38.76 -30.51 -42.22
C HIS A 4 -37.29 -30.52 -42.66
N THR A 5 -36.74 -29.38 -43.08
CA THR A 5 -35.29 -29.21 -43.23
C THR A 5 -34.78 -28.42 -42.04
N LEU A 6 -33.97 -29.10 -41.24
CA LEU A 6 -33.41 -28.70 -39.97
C LEU A 6 -32.16 -27.84 -40.20
N PHE A 7 -32.11 -26.69 -39.53
CA PHE A 7 -30.91 -25.85 -39.39
C PHE A 7 -29.88 -26.57 -38.50
N PHE A 8 -28.62 -26.60 -38.94
CA PHE A 8 -27.47 -26.81 -38.06
C PHE A 8 -26.42 -25.75 -38.42
N VAL A 9 -26.38 -24.68 -37.62
CA VAL A 9 -25.22 -23.80 -37.51
C VAL A 9 -24.51 -24.25 -36.25
N THR A 10 -23.38 -24.94 -36.42
CA THR A 10 -22.50 -25.32 -35.31
C THR A 10 -21.70 -24.08 -34.91
N ALA A 11 -22.17 -23.36 -33.90
CA ALA A 11 -21.35 -22.39 -33.19
C ALA A 11 -20.41 -23.18 -32.27
N LEU A 12 -19.13 -23.18 -32.61
CA LEU A 12 -18.06 -23.73 -31.77
C LEU A 12 -17.81 -22.69 -30.67
N ALA A 13 -18.46 -22.86 -29.51
CA ALA A 13 -18.09 -22.11 -28.31
C ALA A 13 -16.77 -22.67 -27.80
N ALA A 14 -15.71 -21.86 -27.87
CA ALA A 14 -14.49 -22.11 -27.13
C ALA A 14 -14.83 -21.91 -25.64
N ILE A 15 -15.00 -23.01 -24.91
CA ILE A 15 -14.96 -23.01 -23.46
C ILE A 15 -13.48 -22.89 -23.11
N ALA A 16 -13.03 -21.67 -22.81
CA ALA A 16 -11.81 -21.50 -22.05
C ALA A 16 -12.13 -22.00 -20.63
N VAL A 17 -11.50 -23.11 -20.24
CA VAL A 17 -11.52 -23.54 -18.84
C VAL A 17 -10.60 -22.56 -18.13
N ALA A 18 -11.18 -21.51 -17.55
CA ALA A 18 -10.54 -20.81 -16.44
C ALA A 18 -10.26 -21.88 -15.38
N THR A 19 -9.03 -21.97 -14.90
CA THR A 19 -8.70 -22.77 -13.73
C THR A 19 -9.39 -22.10 -12.54
N ALA A 20 -10.67 -22.39 -12.36
CA ALA A 20 -11.41 -22.00 -11.17
C ALA A 20 -10.83 -22.78 -10.00
N CYS A 21 -10.33 -22.05 -9.02
CA CYS A 21 -9.71 -22.64 -7.87
C CYS A 21 -10.78 -23.13 -6.89
N SER A 22 -10.58 -24.35 -6.40
CA SER A 22 -11.47 -25.02 -5.47
C SER A 22 -11.09 -24.69 -4.04
N ASP A 23 -12.04 -24.19 -3.25
CA ASP A 23 -11.92 -23.89 -1.83
C ASP A 23 -11.36 -25.07 -1.04
N ASP A 24 -10.10 -24.98 -0.61
CA ASP A 24 -9.56 -25.90 0.40
C ASP A 24 -8.39 -25.25 1.16
N ASP A 25 -8.68 -24.29 2.06
CA ASP A 25 -7.68 -23.85 3.02
C ASP A 25 -8.21 -23.76 4.46
N SER A 26 -7.56 -24.53 5.31
CA SER A 26 -7.69 -24.48 6.77
C SER A 26 -6.29 -24.30 7.36
N ASN A 27 -6.07 -23.14 7.98
CA ASN A 27 -4.95 -22.77 8.88
C ASN A 27 -3.53 -22.75 8.28
N SER A 28 -2.86 -21.59 8.34
CA SER A 28 -1.96 -21.25 9.46
C SER A 28 -1.34 -19.84 9.31
N TYR A 29 -1.80 -18.86 10.09
CA TYR A 29 -1.00 -17.65 10.34
C TYR A 29 0.01 -17.96 11.44
N SER A 30 1.29 -17.99 11.10
CA SER A 30 2.39 -18.02 12.07
C SER A 30 2.48 -16.66 12.75
N SER A 31 2.32 -16.64 14.07
CA SER A 31 2.63 -15.47 14.88
C SER A 31 4.14 -15.20 14.82
N GLU A 32 4.57 -14.27 13.98
CA GLU A 32 5.93 -13.74 14.02
C GLU A 32 6.08 -12.83 15.26
N GLY A 33 7.18 -12.99 15.98
CA GLY A 33 7.42 -12.31 17.26
C GLY A 33 7.77 -10.83 17.10
N PRO A 34 7.76 -10.05 18.20
CA PRO A 34 8.08 -8.62 18.15
C PRO A 34 9.52 -8.38 17.66
N PRO A 35 9.82 -7.18 17.11
CA PRO A 35 11.13 -6.86 16.57
C PRO A 35 12.25 -7.04 17.61
N PRO A 36 13.47 -7.40 17.19
CA PRO A 36 14.58 -7.61 18.09
C PRO A 36 14.91 -6.30 18.83
N ALA A 37 14.76 -6.31 20.16
CA ALA A 37 15.14 -5.20 21.01
C ALA A 37 16.65 -4.91 20.85
N THR A 38 16.99 -3.77 20.25
CA THR A 38 18.38 -3.32 20.19
C THR A 38 18.84 -2.90 21.58
N GLY A 39 19.75 -3.68 22.15
CA GLY A 39 20.32 -3.49 23.47
C GLY A 39 20.97 -2.11 23.64
N GLY A 40 20.59 -1.44 24.72
CA GLY A 40 21.15 -0.16 25.12
C GLY A 40 22.64 -0.23 25.46
N PHE A 41 23.37 0.79 25.01
CA PHE A 41 24.74 1.05 25.42
C PHE A 41 24.80 1.61 26.85
N GLY A 42 25.69 1.03 27.67
CA GLY A 42 26.49 1.78 28.64
C GLY A 42 26.43 1.34 30.10
N ALA A 43 27.40 0.52 30.52
CA ALA A 43 28.48 0.89 31.45
C ALA A 43 28.93 -0.26 32.40
N GLY A 44 30.20 -0.66 32.26
CA GLY A 44 31.12 -0.85 33.40
C GLY A 44 31.17 -2.20 34.13
N GLY A 45 32.21 -2.99 33.84
CA GLY A 45 33.00 -3.69 34.86
C GLY A 45 32.85 -5.23 34.93
N PRO A 46 33.95 -5.98 35.19
CA PRO A 46 34.04 -7.42 34.89
C PRO A 46 33.73 -8.30 36.11
N ASP A 47 33.26 -9.53 35.89
CA ASP A 47 34.03 -10.78 36.10
C ASP A 47 33.13 -12.03 36.11
N ALA A 48 33.72 -13.14 35.67
CA ALA A 48 33.43 -14.55 35.98
C ALA A 48 32.08 -15.22 35.59
N GLY A 49 32.20 -16.31 34.79
CA GLY A 49 31.79 -17.63 35.31
C GLY A 49 30.81 -18.50 34.50
N VAL A 50 31.38 -19.38 33.66
CA VAL A 50 31.10 -20.84 33.54
C VAL A 50 29.67 -21.38 33.34
N GLY A 51 29.52 -22.15 32.24
CA GLY A 51 28.71 -23.38 32.15
C GLY A 51 27.34 -23.19 31.48
N GLY A 52 26.90 -23.96 30.48
CA GLY A 52 27.35 -25.22 29.92
C GLY A 52 26.13 -25.90 29.26
N SER A 53 26.37 -26.47 28.07
CA SER A 53 25.65 -27.57 27.41
C SER A 53 24.14 -27.47 27.11
N GLY A 54 23.80 -27.66 25.82
CA GLY A 54 22.47 -28.09 25.39
C GLY A 54 22.31 -28.05 23.87
N ALA A 55 23.01 -28.94 23.15
CA ALA A 55 22.96 -29.07 21.71
C ALA A 55 21.70 -29.82 21.20
N TRP A 56 21.13 -29.35 20.09
CA TRP A 56 20.56 -30.15 18.98
C TRP A 56 20.39 -29.19 17.79
N ALA A 57 21.22 -29.13 16.74
CA ALA A 57 21.71 -30.12 15.76
C ALA A 57 20.67 -30.53 14.71
N GLY A 58 20.86 -30.01 13.48
CA GLY A 58 20.24 -30.47 12.22
C GLY A 58 19.96 -29.29 11.27
N SER A 59 20.96 -28.68 10.61
CA SER A 59 21.49 -29.03 9.27
C SER A 59 20.51 -28.73 8.14
N GLY A 60 20.81 -28.01 7.05
CA GLY A 60 21.98 -27.32 6.52
C GLY A 60 21.43 -26.29 5.51
N GLY A 61 22.12 -25.23 5.09
CA GLY A 61 23.51 -25.13 4.69
C GLY A 61 23.51 -24.61 3.26
N HIS A 62 23.88 -23.34 3.07
CA HIS A 62 24.52 -22.89 1.85
C HIS A 62 25.57 -21.84 2.22
N GLU A 63 26.83 -22.26 2.08
CA GLU A 63 28.02 -21.41 2.16
C GLU A 63 28.05 -20.47 0.95
N ALA A 64 28.31 -19.18 1.18
CA ALA A 64 28.92 -18.30 0.19
C ALA A 64 30.36 -18.00 0.65
N GLY A 65 31.31 -18.60 -0.06
CA GLY A 65 32.73 -18.46 0.18
C GLY A 65 33.24 -17.05 -0.15
N SER A 66 34.08 -16.55 0.74
CA SER A 66 34.93 -15.38 0.57
C SER A 66 36.02 -15.59 -0.48
N GLY A 67 36.29 -14.57 -1.30
CA GLY A 67 37.49 -14.48 -2.13
C GLY A 67 37.79 -13.02 -2.47
N GLY A 68 38.71 -12.42 -1.71
CA GLY A 68 39.14 -11.03 -1.90
C GLY A 68 40.02 -10.79 -3.12
N GLY A 69 40.15 -9.51 -3.49
CA GLY A 69 41.12 -9.04 -4.48
C GLY A 69 41.09 -7.53 -4.60
N ALA A 70 41.98 -6.84 -3.89
CA ALA A 70 42.23 -5.42 -4.05
C ALA A 70 43.22 -5.15 -5.20
N ALA A 71 42.95 -4.14 -6.04
CA ALA A 71 43.96 -3.35 -6.76
C ALA A 71 43.32 -2.06 -7.30
N GLY A 72 43.93 -0.91 -6.99
CA GLY A 72 43.49 0.41 -7.47
C GLY A 72 43.94 0.74 -8.90
N VAL A 73 43.58 1.93 -9.37
CA VAL A 73 44.47 3.04 -9.82
C VAL A 73 43.63 4.12 -10.56
N ALA A 74 43.79 5.36 -10.09
CA ALA A 74 43.74 6.68 -10.75
C ALA A 74 42.65 7.07 -11.78
N GLY A 75 41.87 8.11 -11.41
CA GLY A 75 42.07 9.48 -11.89
C GLY A 75 41.76 9.82 -13.35
N ALA A 76 40.71 10.61 -13.56
CA ALA A 76 40.68 11.66 -14.58
C ALA A 76 39.73 12.80 -14.17
N ALA A 77 40.30 13.99 -14.01
CA ALA A 77 39.59 15.25 -13.88
C ALA A 77 39.12 15.75 -15.25
N GLY A 78 37.97 16.43 -15.28
CA GLY A 78 37.46 17.15 -16.44
C GLY A 78 36.38 18.15 -16.05
N GLN A 79 36.77 19.43 -16.00
CA GLN A 79 35.97 20.66 -15.94
C GLN A 79 34.88 20.64 -17.05
N GLY A 80 33.73 21.33 -17.02
CA GLY A 80 33.20 22.47 -16.27
C GLY A 80 32.04 23.07 -17.09
N THR A 81 31.50 24.21 -16.64
CA THR A 81 30.30 24.96 -17.11
C THR A 81 29.02 24.50 -16.40
N GLY A 82 28.28 25.31 -15.64
CA GLY A 82 28.17 26.77 -15.61
C GLY A 82 26.84 27.19 -16.22
N ALA A 83 25.73 26.98 -15.49
CA ALA A 83 24.45 27.59 -15.80
C ALA A 83 23.62 27.76 -14.52
N THR A 84 23.63 28.98 -14.01
CA THR A 84 22.63 29.54 -13.10
C THR A 84 21.32 29.76 -13.87
N ALA A 85 20.23 29.14 -13.42
CA ALA A 85 18.84 29.54 -13.69
C ALA A 85 18.03 28.98 -12.51
N GLY A 86 17.42 29.76 -11.64
CA GLY A 86 16.50 30.85 -11.92
C GLY A 86 15.11 30.37 -11.49
N MET A 87 14.81 30.48 -10.19
CA MET A 87 13.46 30.30 -9.64
C MET A 87 12.51 31.24 -10.39
N GLY A 88 11.53 30.66 -11.07
CA GLY A 88 10.44 31.36 -11.73
C GLY A 88 9.20 30.50 -11.64
N GLY A 89 8.37 30.76 -10.63
CA GLY A 89 7.07 30.13 -10.52
C GLY A 89 6.13 30.58 -11.62
N THR A 90 5.22 29.68 -11.99
CA THR A 90 3.92 30.03 -12.54
C THR A 90 2.91 29.02 -12.01
N GLY A 91 2.10 29.44 -11.04
CA GLY A 91 0.90 28.74 -10.64
C GLY A 91 -0.05 28.62 -11.83
N GLY A 92 -0.48 27.39 -12.10
CA GLY A 92 -1.58 27.07 -12.99
C GLY A 92 -2.69 26.47 -12.15
N GLY A 93 -3.68 27.28 -11.79
CA GLY A 93 -4.90 26.78 -11.16
C GLY A 93 -5.62 25.82 -12.11
N VAL A 94 -5.90 24.61 -11.65
CA VAL A 94 -6.75 23.66 -12.37
C VAL A 94 -8.18 23.89 -11.89
N SER A 95 -8.96 24.55 -12.74
CA SER A 95 -10.41 24.63 -12.62
C SER A 95 -11.04 23.26 -12.90
N GLY A 96 -11.89 22.79 -11.99
CA GLY A 96 -12.62 21.53 -12.14
C GLY A 96 -13.47 21.45 -13.41
N GLY A 97 -13.56 20.23 -13.96
CA GLY A 97 -14.49 19.88 -15.01
C GLY A 97 -13.95 18.84 -16.00
N GLY A 98 -14.13 17.56 -15.67
CA GLY A 98 -14.24 16.47 -16.64
C GLY A 98 -12.94 15.94 -17.23
N GLY A 99 -12.51 14.75 -16.75
CA GLY A 99 -11.46 13.94 -17.35
C GLY A 99 -10.12 13.99 -16.62
N ALA A 100 -10.09 13.75 -15.31
CA ALA A 100 -8.84 13.34 -14.66
C ALA A 100 -8.58 11.89 -15.06
N GLY A 101 -7.40 11.61 -15.62
CA GLY A 101 -6.98 10.23 -15.89
C GLY A 101 -7.02 9.44 -14.58
N LEU A 102 -7.84 8.39 -14.53
CA LEU A 102 -7.79 7.37 -13.51
C LEU A 102 -6.68 6.42 -13.98
N GLY A 103 -5.55 6.46 -13.29
CA GLY A 103 -4.27 5.92 -13.76
C GLY A 103 -3.09 6.77 -13.27
N ASN A 104 -3.04 7.03 -11.97
CA ASN A 104 -1.94 7.73 -11.28
C ASN A 104 -1.77 9.25 -11.61
N PRO A 105 -2.78 10.11 -11.40
CA PRO A 105 -2.51 11.54 -11.25
C PRO A 105 -1.81 11.77 -9.90
N ALA A 106 -0.67 12.47 -9.90
CA ALA A 106 0.08 12.78 -8.69
C ALA A 106 -0.80 13.40 -7.57
N SER A 107 -1.92 14.05 -7.88
CA SER A 107 -3.06 14.32 -6.97
C SER A 107 -4.24 14.92 -7.74
N ILE A 108 -5.47 14.69 -7.28
CA ILE A 108 -6.68 15.42 -7.72
C ILE A 108 -7.14 16.48 -6.71
N GLY A 109 -6.61 16.43 -5.48
CA GLY A 109 -6.82 17.42 -4.42
C GLY A 109 -5.64 17.43 -3.45
N TYR A 110 -5.66 18.35 -2.47
CA TYR A 110 -4.54 18.55 -1.53
C TYR A 110 -4.93 18.39 -0.05
N GLY A 111 -6.16 17.92 0.20
CA GLY A 111 -6.71 17.82 1.54
C GLY A 111 -7.22 19.16 2.08
N ALA A 112 -7.61 19.17 3.36
CA ALA A 112 -8.22 20.36 3.98
C ALA A 112 -7.68 20.68 5.38
N ARG A 113 -7.62 21.98 5.70
CA ARG A 113 -7.35 22.48 7.05
C ARG A 113 -8.55 22.28 7.98
N LYS A 114 -8.61 21.17 8.72
CA LYS A 114 -9.63 20.88 9.74
C LYS A 114 -9.19 19.77 10.70
N THR A 115 -9.80 19.77 11.88
CA THR A 115 -9.64 18.71 12.89
C THR A 115 -10.61 17.57 12.58
N ILE A 116 -10.10 16.34 12.62
CA ILE A 116 -10.89 15.12 12.48
C ILE A 116 -11.00 14.43 13.85
N VAL A 117 -12.18 13.87 14.14
CA VAL A 117 -12.38 12.96 15.27
C VAL A 117 -12.07 11.54 14.78
N ILE A 118 -11.14 10.85 15.45
CA ILE A 118 -10.82 9.45 15.16
C ILE A 118 -11.80 8.55 15.92
N ASP A 119 -12.85 8.10 15.25
CA ASP A 119 -13.92 7.29 15.82
C ASP A 119 -14.50 6.22 14.88
N GLY A 120 -13.98 6.11 13.65
CA GLY A 120 -14.43 5.13 12.67
C GLY A 120 -15.80 5.46 12.09
N ALA A 121 -16.23 6.73 12.11
CA ALA A 121 -17.51 7.11 11.58
C ALA A 121 -17.50 8.52 10.96
N ASN A 122 -17.99 8.64 9.72
CA ASN A 122 -18.12 9.94 9.05
C ASN A 122 -19.44 10.67 9.40
N THR A 123 -19.75 10.81 10.70
CA THR A 123 -21.04 11.38 11.14
C THR A 123 -21.13 12.90 11.01
N GLY A 124 -19.99 13.58 11.00
CA GLY A 124 -19.88 15.03 10.82
C GLY A 124 -19.75 15.47 9.35
N ASN A 125 -19.68 14.52 8.41
CA ASN A 125 -19.10 14.74 7.08
C ASN A 125 -17.68 15.33 7.19
N GLU A 126 -16.90 14.83 8.15
CA GLU A 126 -15.50 15.23 8.31
C GLU A 126 -14.61 14.72 7.16
N TRP A 127 -15.02 13.64 6.48
CA TRP A 127 -14.40 13.15 5.24
C TRP A 127 -15.30 13.43 4.04
N GLY A 128 -14.72 13.99 2.97
CA GLY A 128 -15.45 14.38 1.77
C GLY A 128 -14.53 14.78 0.63
N ASP A 129 -15.11 15.38 -0.42
CA ASP A 129 -14.37 15.83 -1.60
C ASP A 129 -13.27 16.88 -1.27
N ASP A 130 -13.43 17.63 -0.18
CA ASP A 130 -12.44 18.61 0.26
C ASP A 130 -11.19 17.97 0.89
N THR A 131 -11.31 16.76 1.45
CA THR A 131 -10.17 16.01 2.00
C THR A 131 -9.55 15.05 1.00
N LEU A 132 -10.21 14.81 -0.13
CA LEU A 132 -9.76 13.84 -1.13
C LEU A 132 -8.44 14.28 -1.77
N LEU A 133 -7.43 13.41 -1.72
CA LEU A 133 -6.15 13.59 -2.40
C LEU A 133 -6.17 12.94 -3.77
N LEU A 134 -6.64 11.70 -3.84
CA LEU A 134 -6.73 10.91 -5.06
C LEU A 134 -7.73 9.76 -4.96
N ARG A 135 -8.07 9.18 -6.11
CA ARG A 135 -8.83 7.94 -6.23
C ARG A 135 -8.09 6.95 -7.10
N ASP A 136 -8.14 5.69 -6.69
CA ASP A 136 -7.79 4.57 -7.52
C ASP A 136 -9.03 3.88 -8.10
N PRO A 137 -8.91 3.24 -9.27
CA PRO A 137 -9.88 2.26 -9.73
C PRO A 137 -10.06 1.15 -8.69
N ALA A 138 -11.29 0.81 -8.32
CA ALA A 138 -11.51 -0.45 -7.62
C ALA A 138 -11.21 -1.65 -8.53
N GLY A 139 -10.82 -2.78 -7.94
CA GLY A 139 -10.61 -4.06 -8.61
C GLY A 139 -9.30 -4.15 -9.39
N ASP A 140 -8.34 -3.28 -9.11
CA ASP A 140 -7.00 -3.31 -9.69
C ASP A 140 -5.94 -3.95 -8.76
N ASP A 141 -6.37 -4.54 -7.64
CA ASP A 141 -5.52 -5.31 -6.73
C ASP A 141 -5.07 -6.67 -7.30
N ALA A 142 -4.07 -7.27 -6.65
CA ALA A 142 -3.46 -8.53 -7.09
C ALA A 142 -4.42 -9.74 -7.13
N ARG A 143 -5.58 -9.67 -6.46
CA ARG A 143 -6.55 -10.78 -6.41
C ARG A 143 -7.21 -11.04 -7.75
N PHE A 144 -7.35 -9.99 -8.54
CA PHE A 144 -8.00 -10.05 -9.84
C PHE A 144 -7.02 -9.96 -11.01
N LEU A 145 -5.72 -9.70 -10.75
CA LEU A 145 -4.66 -9.51 -11.75
C LEU A 145 -4.55 -10.63 -12.82
N GLY A 146 -4.61 -10.24 -14.09
CA GLY A 146 -4.61 -11.15 -15.24
C GLY A 146 -5.71 -12.19 -15.14
N THR A 147 -5.31 -13.45 -15.05
CA THR A 147 -6.22 -14.58 -14.87
C THR A 147 -6.37 -15.00 -13.40
N ASN A 148 -5.90 -14.17 -12.45
CA ASN A 148 -6.04 -14.45 -11.03
C ASN A 148 -7.53 -14.38 -10.67
N TRP A 149 -7.93 -15.30 -9.79
CA TRP A 149 -9.28 -15.31 -9.25
C TRP A 149 -9.23 -15.67 -7.77
N CYS A 150 -8.59 -14.80 -7.00
CA CYS A 150 -8.32 -14.99 -5.58
C CYS A 150 -9.34 -14.26 -4.71
N ALA A 151 -10.62 -14.23 -5.10
CA ALA A 151 -11.68 -13.51 -4.38
C ALA A 151 -11.94 -14.02 -2.95
N HIS A 152 -11.42 -15.21 -2.61
CA HIS A 152 -11.44 -15.78 -1.26
C HIS A 152 -10.46 -15.08 -0.30
N GLU A 153 -9.45 -14.39 -0.84
CA GLU A 153 -8.46 -13.61 -0.09
C GLU A 153 -9.02 -12.26 0.39
N PRO A 154 -8.36 -11.61 1.35
CA PRO A 154 -8.78 -10.31 1.88
C PRO A 154 -8.91 -9.22 0.82
N PRO A 155 -9.88 -8.31 0.94
CA PRO A 155 -10.02 -7.17 0.03
C PRO A 155 -8.96 -6.10 0.29
N TRP A 156 -7.83 -6.23 -0.40
CA TRP A 156 -6.65 -5.36 -0.29
C TRP A 156 -6.72 -4.08 -1.12
N ASP A 157 -7.82 -3.88 -1.84
CA ASP A 157 -8.06 -2.82 -2.81
C ASP A 157 -8.27 -1.44 -2.17
N TYR A 158 -7.27 -0.57 -2.27
CA TYR A 158 -7.31 0.84 -1.94
C TYR A 158 -8.02 1.64 -3.05
N ALA A 159 -9.12 2.32 -2.70
CA ALA A 159 -9.88 3.11 -3.67
C ALA A 159 -9.72 4.63 -3.53
N ALA A 160 -9.34 5.14 -2.36
CA ALA A 160 -9.16 6.57 -2.16
C ALA A 160 -8.25 6.91 -0.98
N LEU A 161 -7.50 8.00 -1.14
CA LEU A 161 -6.67 8.59 -0.09
C LEU A 161 -7.17 9.99 0.23
N HIS A 162 -7.34 10.27 1.51
CA HIS A 162 -7.79 11.56 2.04
C HIS A 162 -6.77 12.10 3.05
N ALA A 163 -6.69 13.42 3.15
CA ALA A 163 -6.01 14.07 4.26
C ALA A 163 -6.73 15.32 4.77
N ALA A 164 -6.51 15.57 6.06
CA ALA A 164 -6.81 16.84 6.70
C ALA A 164 -5.70 17.17 7.70
N TRP A 165 -5.56 18.43 8.09
CA TRP A 165 -4.61 18.79 9.15
C TRP A 165 -5.15 19.88 10.06
N ASP A 166 -4.68 19.86 11.31
CA ASP A 166 -4.89 20.95 12.25
C ASP A 166 -3.57 21.56 12.78
N ASP A 167 -3.63 22.31 13.88
CA ASP A 167 -2.44 22.93 14.48
C ASP A 167 -1.41 21.91 14.98
N GLN A 168 -1.84 20.68 15.26
CA GLN A 168 -1.07 19.67 15.98
C GLN A 168 -0.95 18.35 15.23
N PHE A 169 -1.93 18.01 14.41
CA PHE A 169 -2.08 16.69 13.81
C PHE A 169 -2.25 16.76 12.30
N LEU A 170 -1.64 15.77 11.64
CA LEU A 170 -2.04 15.31 10.32
C LEU A 170 -3.04 14.18 10.50
N TYR A 171 -4.09 14.19 9.70
CA TYR A 171 -5.10 13.15 9.62
C TYR A 171 -5.06 12.51 8.25
N ILE A 172 -4.99 11.18 8.21
CA ILE A 172 -5.03 10.41 6.96
C ILE A 172 -6.29 9.55 6.98
N GLY A 173 -7.04 9.59 5.88
CA GLY A 173 -8.18 8.73 5.64
C GLY A 173 -7.85 7.78 4.49
N ILE A 174 -7.97 6.48 4.70
CA ILE A 174 -7.66 5.47 3.67
C ILE A 174 -8.89 4.62 3.43
N GLN A 175 -9.41 4.65 2.21
CA GLN A 175 -10.61 3.92 1.84
C GLN A 175 -10.24 2.64 1.10
N TYR A 176 -10.66 1.51 1.65
CA TYR A 176 -10.67 0.21 1.00
C TYR A 176 -12.06 -0.09 0.46
N VAL A 177 -12.11 -0.80 -0.65
CA VAL A 177 -13.37 -1.31 -1.19
C VAL A 177 -13.34 -2.81 -1.35
N ASN A 178 -14.47 -3.45 -1.08
CA ASN A 178 -14.61 -4.88 -1.25
C ASN A 178 -15.64 -5.17 -2.34
N ILE A 179 -15.20 -5.11 -3.60
CA ILE A 179 -16.05 -5.35 -4.77
C ILE A 179 -16.48 -6.81 -4.96
N THR A 180 -16.03 -7.72 -4.09
CA THR A 180 -16.34 -9.17 -4.14
C THR A 180 -17.85 -9.42 -4.13
N ASP A 181 -18.63 -8.55 -3.48
CA ASP A 181 -20.09 -8.62 -3.46
C ASP A 181 -20.75 -8.43 -4.84
N VAL A 182 -20.02 -7.85 -5.81
CA VAL A 182 -20.44 -7.69 -7.20
C VAL A 182 -19.76 -8.71 -8.11
N VAL A 183 -18.42 -8.85 -8.02
CA VAL A 183 -17.65 -9.64 -8.99
C VAL A 183 -17.65 -11.14 -8.70
N ASP A 184 -17.72 -11.52 -7.42
CA ASP A 184 -17.81 -12.93 -7.00
C ASP A 184 -18.58 -13.10 -5.68
N PRO A 185 -19.92 -12.92 -5.70
CA PRO A 185 -20.72 -12.91 -4.48
C PRO A 185 -20.70 -14.24 -3.71
N ALA A 186 -20.26 -15.34 -4.34
CA ALA A 186 -20.13 -16.63 -3.70
C ALA A 186 -18.96 -16.68 -2.70
N ASN A 187 -17.94 -15.85 -2.93
CA ASN A 187 -16.76 -15.71 -2.08
C ASN A 187 -16.89 -14.58 -1.05
N LEU A 188 -18.01 -13.85 -1.02
CA LEU A 188 -18.22 -12.75 -0.07
C LEU A 188 -18.33 -13.26 1.38
N GLY A 189 -17.46 -12.77 2.26
CA GLY A 189 -17.49 -13.13 3.69
C GLY A 189 -16.96 -14.54 3.99
N GLY A 190 -16.13 -15.10 3.10
CA GLY A 190 -15.21 -16.17 3.46
C GLY A 190 -14.32 -15.75 4.63
N SER A 191 -13.69 -16.72 5.30
CA SER A 191 -12.86 -16.42 6.49
C SER A 191 -11.75 -15.40 6.22
N GLU A 192 -11.34 -15.26 4.96
CA GLU A 192 -10.27 -14.37 4.53
C GLU A 192 -10.78 -13.17 3.71
N SER A 193 -11.89 -13.27 2.97
CA SER A 193 -12.51 -12.13 2.24
C SER A 193 -13.41 -11.21 3.08
N SER A 194 -13.30 -11.32 4.41
CA SER A 194 -13.99 -10.46 5.37
C SER A 194 -13.53 -9.00 5.27
N GLN A 195 -14.20 -8.07 5.96
CA GLN A 195 -13.77 -6.67 5.98
C GLN A 195 -12.35 -6.56 6.52
N ILE A 196 -11.49 -5.85 5.80
CA ILE A 196 -10.04 -5.83 6.07
C ILE A 196 -9.69 -5.41 7.51
N HIS A 197 -10.48 -4.51 8.13
CA HIS A 197 -10.26 -4.07 9.51
C HIS A 197 -10.54 -5.15 10.58
N GLN A 198 -11.16 -6.27 10.24
CA GLN A 198 -11.36 -7.40 11.16
C GLN A 198 -10.18 -8.37 11.14
N MET A 199 -9.29 -8.21 10.17
CA MET A 199 -8.14 -9.07 9.95
C MET A 199 -6.88 -8.50 10.64
N ASP A 200 -5.80 -9.26 10.67
CA ASP A 200 -4.53 -8.83 11.26
C ASP A 200 -3.48 -8.56 10.17
N LEU A 201 -3.79 -7.61 9.29
CA LEU A 201 -3.03 -7.38 8.07
C LEU A 201 -2.10 -6.18 8.16
N VAL A 202 -0.90 -6.34 7.64
CA VAL A 202 0.23 -5.41 7.66
C VAL A 202 0.02 -4.30 6.61
N GLN A 203 0.14 -3.04 7.02
CA GLN A 203 0.01 -1.86 6.15
C GLN A 203 0.99 -0.76 6.53
N PHE A 204 1.42 0.06 5.56
CA PHE A 204 2.20 1.25 5.84
C PHE A 204 1.73 2.50 5.09
N VAL A 205 2.08 3.67 5.64
CA VAL A 205 1.96 4.98 5.03
C VAL A 205 3.32 5.67 5.08
N ALA A 206 3.88 6.04 3.94
CA ALA A 206 5.16 6.73 3.80
C ALA A 206 4.96 8.21 3.51
N PHE A 207 5.86 9.06 4.01
CA PHE A 207 5.78 10.52 3.89
C PHE A 207 7.08 11.13 3.38
N ASP A 208 6.98 11.91 2.30
CA ASP A 208 8.03 12.80 1.78
C ASP A 208 7.74 14.23 2.26
N THR A 209 8.34 14.60 3.38
CA THR A 209 8.18 15.90 4.02
C THR A 209 9.11 16.98 3.45
N ALA A 210 10.20 16.55 2.82
CA ALA A 210 11.28 17.41 2.35
C ALA A 210 11.88 16.90 1.03
N ALA A 211 11.26 17.32 -0.08
CA ALA A 211 11.66 16.98 -1.44
C ALA A 211 13.18 16.78 -1.65
N GLY A 212 13.55 15.58 -2.08
CA GLY A 212 14.93 15.19 -2.37
C GLY A 212 15.79 14.84 -1.14
N SER A 213 15.20 14.79 0.06
CA SER A 213 15.89 14.43 1.31
C SER A 213 15.64 12.99 1.78
N GLY A 214 14.69 12.29 1.15
CA GLY A 214 14.33 10.93 1.53
C GLY A 214 15.17 9.82 0.87
N TYR A 215 14.71 8.59 1.07
CA TYR A 215 15.49 7.38 0.83
C TYR A 215 14.88 6.48 -0.24
N SER A 216 15.77 5.82 -0.98
CA SER A 216 15.38 4.90 -2.07
C SER A 216 15.68 3.43 -1.79
N VAL A 217 16.28 3.12 -0.65
CA VAL A 217 16.75 1.77 -0.28
C VAL A 217 16.72 1.61 1.24
N GLY A 218 16.82 0.36 1.71
CA GLY A 218 16.89 0.05 3.14
C GLY A 218 15.66 -0.66 3.70
N GLY A 219 14.77 -1.10 2.80
CA GLY A 219 13.55 -1.84 3.12
C GLY A 219 12.49 -1.01 3.84
N ASP A 220 11.39 -1.67 4.15
CA ASP A 220 10.33 -1.14 4.99
C ASP A 220 10.51 -1.49 6.48
N MET A 221 9.50 -1.17 7.28
CA MET A 221 9.50 -1.34 8.73
C MET A 221 9.67 -2.78 9.21
N TRP A 222 9.48 -3.76 8.32
CA TRP A 222 9.64 -5.19 8.59
C TRP A 222 10.88 -5.79 7.94
N GLY A 223 11.72 -4.95 7.35
CA GLY A 223 12.95 -5.39 6.68
C GLY A 223 12.66 -6.14 5.38
N LYS A 224 11.51 -5.88 4.75
CA LYS A 224 11.19 -6.37 3.42
C LYS A 224 11.88 -5.50 2.37
N ASP A 225 12.17 -6.07 1.21
CA ASP A 225 12.92 -5.41 0.12
C ASP A 225 12.05 -4.44 -0.70
N HIS A 226 11.22 -3.63 -0.04
CA HIS A 226 10.51 -2.52 -0.65
C HIS A 226 11.42 -1.29 -0.81
N ALA A 227 11.36 -0.63 -1.96
CA ALA A 227 12.20 0.54 -2.26
C ALA A 227 11.48 1.63 -3.07
N PHE A 228 11.74 2.89 -2.71
CA PHE A 228 11.19 4.06 -3.40
C PHE A 228 12.17 4.60 -4.44
N VAL A 229 12.06 4.12 -5.67
CA VAL A 229 12.94 4.49 -6.80
C VAL A 229 12.35 5.58 -7.70
N GLY A 230 11.11 5.98 -7.42
CA GLY A 230 10.41 7.10 -8.05
C GLY A 230 11.02 8.49 -7.76
N PRO A 231 10.33 9.55 -8.21
CA PRO A 231 10.79 10.92 -8.04
C PRO A 231 10.75 11.38 -6.57
N ASP A 232 9.78 10.88 -5.81
CA ASP A 232 9.53 11.23 -4.42
C ASP A 232 10.10 10.16 -3.51
N LYS A 233 10.67 10.57 -2.38
CA LYS A 233 11.41 9.67 -1.49
C LYS A 233 11.00 9.96 -0.06
N PRO A 234 10.51 8.97 0.69
CA PRO A 234 10.04 9.23 2.04
C PRO A 234 11.19 9.43 3.02
N GLU A 235 10.94 10.23 4.06
CA GLU A 235 11.77 10.28 5.27
C GLU A 235 11.15 9.50 6.42
N TYR A 236 9.82 9.36 6.42
CA TYR A 236 9.08 8.77 7.52
C TYR A 236 8.13 7.69 7.01
N GLN A 237 7.95 6.65 7.83
CA GLN A 237 6.94 5.63 7.59
C GLN A 237 6.14 5.39 8.86
N PHE A 238 4.84 5.29 8.67
CA PHE A 238 3.89 4.84 9.65
C PHE A 238 3.45 3.43 9.32
N TYR A 239 3.44 2.56 10.30
CA TYR A 239 3.01 1.18 10.16
C TYR A 239 1.84 0.86 11.09
N PHE A 240 0.87 0.07 10.63
CA PHE A 240 -0.22 -0.43 11.45
C PHE A 240 -0.79 -1.76 10.95
N HIS A 241 -1.40 -2.50 11.87
CA HIS A 241 -2.23 -3.66 11.55
C HIS A 241 -3.66 -3.22 11.29
N SER A 242 -4.35 -3.86 10.35
CA SER A 242 -5.70 -3.49 9.94
C SER A 242 -6.75 -3.57 11.05
N ASN A 243 -6.60 -4.46 12.04
CA ASN A 243 -7.45 -4.49 13.24
C ASN A 243 -6.93 -3.64 14.40
N PHE A 244 -5.79 -2.97 14.25
CA PHE A 244 -5.08 -2.25 15.31
C PHE A 244 -4.82 -3.08 16.60
N SER A 245 -4.85 -4.42 16.50
CA SER A 245 -4.80 -5.33 17.64
C SER A 245 -3.38 -5.51 18.18
N GLN A 246 -2.39 -5.49 17.29
CA GLN A 246 -1.00 -5.53 17.69
C GLN A 246 -0.60 -4.14 18.22
N GLU A 247 -0.21 -4.10 19.50
CA GLU A 247 0.22 -2.90 20.20
C GLU A 247 1.54 -2.40 19.60
N GLY A 248 1.46 -1.69 18.48
CA GLY A 248 2.62 -1.29 17.71
C GLY A 248 2.23 -0.57 16.43
N THR A 249 1.52 0.54 16.54
CA THR A 249 1.55 1.56 15.50
C THR A 249 2.96 2.11 15.44
N TYR A 250 3.81 1.52 14.61
CA TYR A 250 5.22 1.83 14.61
C TYR A 250 5.49 3.05 13.74
N TRP A 251 6.23 3.99 14.29
CA TRP A 251 6.73 5.13 13.55
C TRP A 251 8.22 4.92 13.29
N GLY A 252 8.63 5.03 12.03
CA GLY A 252 10.01 4.91 11.61
C GLY A 252 10.49 6.16 10.88
N ALA A 253 11.80 6.40 10.95
CA ALA A 253 12.49 7.32 10.04
C ALA A 253 13.72 6.65 9.46
N TRP A 254 14.00 6.92 8.19
CA TRP A 254 15.20 6.41 7.56
C TRP A 254 16.45 7.21 8.01
N ASP A 255 17.54 6.49 8.24
CA ASP A 255 18.77 7.05 8.82
C ASP A 255 19.90 7.32 7.82
N GLY A 256 19.74 6.95 6.54
CA GLY A 256 20.86 6.80 5.62
C GLY A 256 20.82 5.49 4.86
N SER A 257 20.46 4.43 5.57
CA SER A 257 20.78 3.05 5.19
C SER A 257 19.65 2.08 5.43
N ALA A 258 18.84 2.30 6.46
CA ALA A 258 17.69 1.49 6.80
C ALA A 258 16.60 2.35 7.43
N LEU A 259 15.38 1.82 7.45
CA LEU A 259 14.31 2.39 8.26
C LEU A 259 14.55 2.04 9.73
N VAL A 260 14.66 3.05 10.58
CA VAL A 260 14.88 2.89 12.01
C VAL A 260 13.59 3.21 12.75
N PRO A 261 13.04 2.27 13.55
CA PRO A 261 11.92 2.56 14.43
C PRO A 261 12.27 3.69 15.39
N LEU A 262 11.47 4.75 15.39
CA LEU A 262 11.58 5.88 16.33
C LEU A 262 10.73 5.66 17.58
N THR A 263 9.72 4.80 17.49
CA THR A 263 8.98 4.30 18.63
C THR A 263 9.53 2.93 19.00
N ASP A 264 10.24 2.81 20.14
CA ASP A 264 10.79 1.56 20.69
C ASP A 264 9.69 0.59 21.18
N GLY A 265 8.62 0.40 20.41
CA GLY A 265 7.38 -0.27 20.85
C GLY A 265 6.60 0.50 21.92
N VAL A 266 7.03 1.73 22.27
CA VAL A 266 6.31 2.60 23.20
C VAL A 266 5.24 3.36 22.42
N LYS A 267 3.96 3.12 22.77
CA LYS A 267 2.80 3.83 22.22
C LYS A 267 2.98 5.34 22.38
N GLU A 268 3.13 6.09 21.29
CA GLU A 268 2.88 7.54 21.29
C GLU A 268 1.36 7.73 21.46
N PRO A 269 0.87 8.15 22.64
CA PRO A 269 -0.57 8.14 22.94
C PRO A 269 -1.39 9.09 22.07
N ARG A 270 -0.72 10.03 21.38
CA ARG A 270 -1.36 10.95 20.45
C ARG A 270 -1.44 10.40 19.03
N LEU A 271 -0.75 9.30 18.72
CA LEU A 271 -0.96 8.54 17.51
C LEU A 271 -2.20 7.67 17.73
N LYS A 272 -3.21 7.83 16.87
CA LYS A 272 -4.47 7.10 16.95
C LYS A 272 -4.82 6.50 15.60
N GLY A 273 -5.45 5.33 15.64
CA GLY A 273 -6.06 4.68 14.49
C GLY A 273 -7.44 4.17 14.85
N MET A 274 -8.38 4.23 13.92
CA MET A 274 -9.67 3.57 13.99
C MET A 274 -10.09 3.14 12.59
N ALA A 275 -10.93 2.12 12.49
CA ALA A 275 -11.55 1.72 11.26
C ALA A 275 -13.08 1.82 11.36
N GLY A 276 -13.72 2.13 10.25
CA GLY A 276 -15.17 2.24 10.12
C GLY A 276 -15.71 1.52 8.89
N GLU A 277 -16.99 1.15 8.95
CA GLU A 277 -17.74 0.56 7.84
C GLU A 277 -18.49 1.65 7.07
N PHE A 278 -17.77 2.46 6.30
CA PHE A 278 -18.37 3.51 5.50
C PHE A 278 -17.56 3.83 4.24
N PHE A 279 -18.23 4.46 3.28
CA PHE A 279 -17.66 4.91 2.01
C PHE A 279 -17.83 6.42 1.85
N VAL A 280 -16.80 7.07 1.31
CA VAL A 280 -16.75 8.50 1.04
C VAL A 280 -16.75 8.75 -0.47
N GLY A 281 -17.91 9.17 -0.98
CA GLY A 281 -18.06 9.59 -2.36
C GLY A 281 -19.38 9.19 -2.98
N ASN A 282 -19.57 9.60 -4.23
CA ASN A 282 -20.79 9.33 -5.00
C ASN A 282 -20.54 8.45 -6.24
N THR A 283 -19.29 8.03 -6.48
CA THR A 283 -18.89 7.15 -7.58
C THR A 283 -17.80 6.21 -7.10
N LEU A 284 -17.81 4.96 -7.57
CA LEU A 284 -16.70 4.02 -7.40
C LEU A 284 -16.27 3.52 -8.78
N PRO A 285 -15.46 4.29 -9.53
CA PRO A 285 -14.85 3.80 -10.76
C PRO A 285 -13.99 2.58 -10.44
N GLY A 286 -13.98 1.59 -11.32
CA GLY A 286 -13.12 0.43 -11.17
C GLY A 286 -12.92 -0.32 -12.47
N VAL A 287 -12.01 -1.28 -12.44
CA VAL A 287 -11.70 -2.22 -13.51
C VAL A 287 -12.64 -3.41 -13.36
N ASP A 288 -13.42 -3.72 -14.39
CA ASP A 288 -14.17 -4.98 -14.46
C ASP A 288 -13.21 -6.14 -14.78
N PRO A 289 -12.93 -7.07 -13.85
CA PRO A 289 -11.98 -8.16 -14.06
C PRO A 289 -12.38 -9.06 -15.23
N GLN A 290 -13.68 -9.27 -15.45
CA GLN A 290 -14.19 -10.13 -16.54
C GLN A 290 -14.05 -9.46 -17.91
N ALA A 291 -14.10 -8.14 -17.97
CA ALA A 291 -13.84 -7.39 -19.19
C ALA A 291 -12.34 -7.44 -19.55
N ASP A 292 -11.46 -7.40 -18.55
CA ASP A 292 -10.01 -7.45 -18.75
C ASP A 292 -9.50 -8.84 -19.17
N ASP A 293 -10.10 -9.93 -18.68
CA ASP A 293 -9.88 -11.31 -19.16
C ASP A 293 -9.93 -11.43 -20.69
N THR A 294 -10.76 -10.60 -21.34
CA THR A 294 -10.95 -10.60 -22.79
C THR A 294 -9.98 -9.71 -23.56
N ASN A 295 -9.25 -8.82 -22.89
CA ASN A 295 -8.22 -7.96 -23.47
C ASN A 295 -7.07 -7.68 -22.48
N PRO A 296 -6.21 -8.68 -22.22
CA PRO A 296 -5.15 -8.58 -21.22
C PRO A 296 -4.23 -7.37 -21.48
N GLY A 297 -4.08 -6.50 -20.47
CA GLY A 297 -3.27 -5.29 -20.54
C GLY A 297 -4.04 -3.98 -20.51
N ALA A 298 -5.35 -4.01 -20.20
CA ALA A 298 -6.11 -2.82 -19.80
C ALA A 298 -6.14 -2.63 -18.27
N TYR A 299 -5.32 -3.40 -17.53
CA TYR A 299 -5.09 -3.25 -16.09
C TYR A 299 -4.95 -1.77 -15.70
N GLY A 300 -5.77 -1.38 -14.72
CA GLY A 300 -5.79 -0.04 -14.14
C GLY A 300 -6.67 1.00 -14.87
N MET A 301 -7.31 0.69 -16.00
CA MET A 301 -8.25 1.63 -16.65
C MET A 301 -9.70 1.36 -16.24
N PRO A 302 -10.40 2.31 -15.59
CA PRO A 302 -11.78 2.08 -15.17
C PRO A 302 -12.73 1.82 -16.33
N SER A 303 -13.46 0.73 -16.24
CA SER A 303 -14.45 0.27 -17.22
C SER A 303 -15.86 0.15 -16.63
N ILE A 304 -15.98 0.20 -15.30
CA ILE A 304 -17.24 0.07 -14.56
C ILE A 304 -17.33 1.12 -13.44
N ASN A 305 -18.56 1.44 -13.01
CA ASN A 305 -18.79 2.13 -11.75
C ASN A 305 -19.56 1.19 -10.81
N TYR A 306 -18.88 0.69 -9.78
CA TYR A 306 -19.38 -0.34 -8.88
C TYR A 306 -20.60 0.09 -8.07
N LEU A 307 -20.70 1.37 -7.67
CA LEU A 307 -21.92 1.87 -7.00
C LEU A 307 -23.14 1.75 -7.90
N THR A 308 -22.99 2.01 -9.21
CA THR A 308 -24.09 1.85 -10.16
C THR A 308 -24.34 0.40 -10.56
N ALA A 309 -23.32 -0.46 -10.40
CA ALA A 309 -23.41 -1.90 -10.65
C ALA A 309 -24.06 -2.68 -9.48
N GLY A 310 -24.31 -2.03 -8.35
CA GLY A 310 -25.03 -2.61 -7.21
C GLY A 310 -24.17 -2.97 -6.00
N HIS A 311 -22.92 -2.48 -5.94
CA HIS A 311 -22.04 -2.65 -4.79
C HIS A 311 -22.65 -2.08 -3.50
N ASP A 312 -22.53 -2.82 -2.40
CA ASP A 312 -22.99 -2.47 -1.07
C ASP A 312 -21.81 -2.00 -0.20
N THR A 313 -21.74 -0.69 0.00
CA THR A 313 -20.63 -0.02 0.71
C THR A 313 -20.48 -0.41 2.18
N LYS A 314 -21.38 -1.23 2.74
CA LYS A 314 -21.18 -1.79 4.09
C LYS A 314 -19.98 -2.75 4.15
N TYR A 315 -19.56 -3.30 3.02
CA TYR A 315 -18.40 -4.20 2.94
C TYR A 315 -17.06 -3.46 2.86
N ASP A 316 -17.11 -2.14 2.66
CA ASP A 316 -15.95 -1.28 2.58
C ASP A 316 -15.38 -0.99 3.97
N THR A 317 -14.14 -0.52 4.00
CA THR A 317 -13.48 -0.10 5.22
C THR A 317 -12.85 1.27 5.00
N PHE A 318 -13.05 2.16 5.97
CA PHE A 318 -12.36 3.44 6.01
C PHE A 318 -11.48 3.50 7.25
N PHE A 319 -10.17 3.62 7.04
CA PHE A 319 -9.20 3.83 8.10
C PHE A 319 -9.04 5.31 8.37
N GLU A 320 -9.09 5.68 9.65
CA GLU A 320 -8.78 7.01 10.14
C GLU A 320 -7.51 6.97 10.96
N LEU A 321 -6.52 7.77 10.59
CA LEU A 321 -5.24 7.86 11.28
C LEU A 321 -5.01 9.29 11.75
N GLN A 322 -4.55 9.45 12.99
CA GLN A 322 -4.07 10.73 13.54
C GLN A 322 -2.59 10.63 13.86
N ILE A 323 -1.81 11.53 13.28
CA ILE A 323 -0.35 11.55 13.36
C ILE A 323 0.07 12.92 13.89
N PRO A 324 0.77 13.01 15.03
CA PRO A 324 1.33 14.28 15.49
C PRO A 324 2.31 14.86 14.46
N LEU A 325 2.13 16.11 14.05
CA LEU A 325 3.01 16.80 13.10
C LEU A 325 4.47 16.83 13.58
N SER A 326 4.68 16.80 14.90
CA SER A 326 6.00 16.70 15.51
C SER A 326 6.75 15.40 15.16
N LEU A 327 6.06 14.30 14.88
CA LEU A 327 6.70 13.04 14.46
C LEU A 327 7.24 13.12 13.03
N LEU A 328 6.57 13.91 12.18
CA LEU A 328 6.98 14.26 10.82
C LEU A 328 8.02 15.39 10.79
N ASN A 329 8.41 15.92 11.95
CA ASN A 329 9.30 17.09 12.08
C ASN A 329 8.81 18.32 11.27
N ILE A 330 7.49 18.52 11.21
CA ILE A 330 6.85 19.68 10.57
C ILE A 330 5.90 20.39 11.53
N SER A 331 5.42 21.57 11.11
CA SER A 331 4.33 22.30 11.75
C SER A 331 3.17 22.47 10.78
N ALA A 332 2.01 22.92 11.26
CA ALA A 332 0.88 23.23 10.39
C ALA A 332 1.24 24.26 9.31
N ASP A 333 2.08 25.25 9.64
CA ASP A 333 2.58 26.25 8.67
C ASP A 333 3.24 25.61 7.44
N ARG A 334 3.88 24.45 7.59
CA ARG A 334 4.51 23.72 6.47
C ARG A 334 3.48 23.22 5.44
N LEU A 335 2.28 22.87 5.91
CA LEU A 335 1.14 22.43 5.10
C LEU A 335 0.28 23.62 4.65
N ASP A 336 0.21 24.69 5.45
CA ASP A 336 -0.52 25.91 5.10
C ASP A 336 0.21 26.74 4.02
N GLN A 337 1.51 26.48 3.79
CA GLN A 337 2.36 27.25 2.86
C GLN A 337 3.19 26.37 1.91
N GLY A 338 2.82 25.11 1.77
CA GLY A 338 3.46 24.18 0.85
C GLY A 338 2.84 22.79 0.94
N THR A 339 3.46 21.84 0.25
CA THR A 339 2.98 20.45 0.20
C THR A 339 4.01 19.46 0.72
N ILE A 340 3.53 18.32 1.22
CA ILE A 340 4.30 17.10 1.48
C ILE A 340 3.73 15.95 0.65
N GLY A 341 4.54 14.93 0.37
CA GLY A 341 4.12 13.70 -0.29
C GLY A 341 3.59 12.66 0.71
N VAL A 342 2.63 11.84 0.28
CA VAL A 342 2.15 10.65 0.98
C VAL A 342 1.95 9.47 0.00
N PHE A 343 2.24 8.26 0.45
CA PHE A 343 2.03 7.00 -0.26
C PHE A 343 1.59 5.94 0.75
N ALA A 344 0.70 5.03 0.39
CA ALA A 344 0.34 3.89 1.23
C ALA A 344 0.42 2.58 0.44
N ALA A 345 0.79 1.50 1.12
CA ALA A 345 0.82 0.15 0.55
C ALA A 345 0.42 -0.87 1.62
N ASN A 346 -0.07 -2.02 1.18
CA ASN A 346 -0.51 -3.10 2.06
C ASN A 346 0.01 -4.46 1.58
N GLY A 347 0.28 -5.36 2.53
CA GLY A 347 0.74 -6.72 2.23
C GLY A 347 1.69 -7.30 3.29
N ASP A 348 1.65 -8.63 3.47
CA ASP A 348 2.41 -9.33 4.50
C ASP A 348 3.68 -10.03 3.98
N GLY A 349 3.74 -10.40 2.70
CA GLY A 349 4.99 -10.75 2.03
C GLY A 349 5.52 -9.55 1.24
N SER A 350 5.17 -9.43 -0.03
CA SER A 350 5.25 -8.20 -0.82
C SER A 350 4.01 -7.32 -0.63
N ALA A 351 3.98 -6.11 -1.17
CA ALA A 351 2.73 -5.35 -1.24
C ALA A 351 1.84 -5.87 -2.38
N VAL A 352 0.55 -5.98 -2.10
CA VAL A 352 -0.44 -6.52 -3.04
C VAL A 352 -1.37 -5.44 -3.61
N ASP A 353 -1.25 -4.23 -3.06
CA ASP A 353 -1.83 -3.00 -3.59
C ASP A 353 -1.17 -1.75 -2.98
N SER A 354 -1.33 -0.61 -3.65
CA SER A 354 -0.80 0.69 -3.23
C SER A 354 -1.67 1.86 -3.67
N ILE A 355 -1.60 2.96 -2.92
CA ILE A 355 -2.25 4.21 -3.26
C ILE A 355 -1.31 5.41 -3.03
N PRO A 356 -0.93 6.17 -4.07
CA PRO A 356 -1.26 5.98 -5.50
C PRO A 356 -0.85 4.61 -6.06
N ASN A 357 -1.69 4.03 -6.94
CA ASN A 357 -1.38 2.78 -7.62
C ASN A 357 -0.01 2.83 -8.31
N ASP A 358 0.83 1.89 -7.88
CA ASP A 358 2.12 1.58 -8.46
C ASP A 358 2.10 0.25 -9.22
N PRO A 359 2.59 0.20 -10.48
CA PRO A 359 2.73 -1.04 -11.21
C PRO A 359 3.61 -2.09 -10.54
N ALA A 360 4.42 -1.72 -9.54
CA ALA A 360 5.20 -2.67 -8.74
C ALA A 360 4.31 -3.69 -8.04
N THR A 361 3.17 -3.28 -7.45
CA THR A 361 2.26 -4.14 -6.65
C THR A 361 1.33 -5.01 -7.49
N SER A 362 1.61 -5.12 -8.79
CA SER A 362 0.88 -5.95 -9.74
C SER A 362 1.82 -6.52 -10.81
N SER A 363 3.11 -6.66 -10.47
CA SER A 363 4.16 -6.98 -11.43
C SER A 363 4.42 -8.48 -11.56
N THR A 364 3.86 -9.28 -10.65
CA THR A 364 4.06 -10.73 -10.53
C THR A 364 2.73 -11.48 -10.72
N PRO A 365 2.34 -11.76 -11.98
CA PRO A 365 1.07 -12.42 -12.29
C PRO A 365 1.06 -13.90 -11.89
N GLY A 366 -0.13 -14.40 -11.57
CA GLY A 366 -0.38 -15.81 -11.27
C GLY A 366 -0.80 -16.03 -9.82
N VAL A 367 -1.01 -17.31 -9.51
CA VAL A 367 -1.42 -17.77 -8.18
C VAL A 367 -0.36 -18.71 -7.60
N SER A 368 -0.18 -18.64 -6.29
CA SER A 368 0.69 -19.52 -5.52
C SER A 368 0.13 -20.94 -5.44
N GLN A 369 0.87 -21.87 -4.84
CA GLN A 369 0.36 -23.24 -4.59
C GLN A 369 -0.81 -23.25 -3.60
N SER A 370 -0.90 -22.24 -2.74
CA SER A 370 -1.99 -22.02 -1.79
C SER A 370 -3.10 -21.15 -2.38
N ASN A 371 -3.13 -20.98 -3.71
CA ASN A 371 -4.19 -20.24 -4.39
C ASN A 371 -4.29 -18.73 -4.07
N SER A 372 -3.34 -18.16 -3.33
CA SER A 372 -3.18 -16.72 -3.13
C SER A 372 -2.53 -16.06 -4.36
N PRO A 373 -2.66 -14.72 -4.54
CA PRO A 373 -1.90 -13.99 -5.54
C PRO A 373 -0.40 -14.23 -5.38
N LEU A 374 0.30 -14.51 -6.48
CA LEU A 374 1.75 -14.70 -6.43
C LEU A 374 2.48 -13.41 -6.03
N GLU A 375 1.88 -12.25 -6.31
CA GLU A 375 2.30 -10.94 -5.81
C GLU A 375 2.57 -10.94 -4.30
N TRP A 376 1.80 -11.69 -3.51
CA TRP A 376 2.02 -11.74 -2.06
C TRP A 376 3.37 -12.35 -1.70
N ASP A 377 3.92 -13.27 -2.51
CA ASP A 377 5.08 -14.08 -2.14
C ASP A 377 6.40 -13.29 -2.19
N ALA A 378 6.86 -12.86 -1.01
CA ALA A 378 8.13 -12.15 -0.79
C ALA A 378 9.40 -12.89 -1.27
N THR A 379 9.31 -14.17 -1.66
CA THR A 379 10.46 -14.90 -2.20
C THR A 379 10.63 -14.76 -3.71
N VAL A 380 9.61 -14.25 -4.39
CA VAL A 380 9.57 -14.11 -5.85
C VAL A 380 9.29 -12.69 -6.31
N ASP A 381 8.89 -11.81 -5.40
CA ASP A 381 8.51 -10.44 -5.70
C ASP A 381 9.18 -9.42 -4.76
N ASP A 382 9.72 -8.36 -5.37
CA ASP A 382 10.34 -7.21 -4.71
C ASP A 382 9.71 -5.93 -5.27
N ASP A 383 9.05 -5.13 -4.42
CA ASP A 383 8.44 -3.89 -4.87
C ASP A 383 9.43 -2.72 -4.99
N LEU A 384 9.60 -2.24 -6.22
CA LEU A 384 10.32 -1.01 -6.52
C LEU A 384 9.34 0.10 -6.93
N TYR A 385 8.79 0.83 -5.96
CA TYR A 385 7.81 1.89 -6.21
C TYR A 385 8.41 3.03 -7.04
N THR A 386 7.74 3.33 -8.16
CA THR A 386 8.13 4.35 -9.14
C THR A 386 7.17 5.55 -9.20
N SER A 387 5.99 5.38 -8.64
CA SER A 387 4.89 6.34 -8.68
C SER A 387 5.22 7.59 -7.89
N PRO A 388 4.78 8.77 -8.39
CA PRO A 388 4.83 9.97 -7.58
C PRO A 388 3.89 9.83 -6.38
N PHE A 389 4.22 10.52 -5.30
CA PHE A 389 3.39 10.55 -4.10
C PHE A 389 2.18 11.46 -4.29
N ALA A 390 1.14 11.24 -3.49
CA ALA A 390 0.04 12.17 -3.35
C ALA A 390 0.45 13.40 -2.53
N TRP A 391 -0.13 14.56 -2.79
CA TRP A 391 0.26 15.82 -2.18
C TRP A 391 -0.75 16.25 -1.11
N ILE A 392 -0.24 16.61 0.07
CA ILE A 392 -1.02 17.17 1.18
C ILE A 392 -0.54 18.60 1.42
N GLY A 393 -1.46 19.56 1.54
CA GLY A 393 -1.17 20.93 1.95
C GLY A 393 -1.73 22.00 1.02
N THR A 394 -1.02 23.11 0.88
CA THR A 394 -1.42 24.25 0.06
C THR A 394 -0.33 24.54 -0.99
N PRO A 395 -0.59 24.34 -2.29
CA PRO A 395 0.40 24.50 -3.36
C PRO A 395 0.78 25.95 -3.67
#